data_AF-A0A1G0RAB0-F1
#
_entry.id   AF-A0A1G0RAB0-F1
#
_cell.length_a   1.000
_cell.length_b   1.000
_cell.length_c   1.000
_cell.angle_alpha   90.00
_cell.angle_beta   90.00
_cell.angle_gamma   90.00
#
_symmetry.space_group_name_H-M   'P 1'
#
loop_
_entity.id
_entity.type
_entity.pdbx_description
1 polymer ?
#
loop_
_entity_poly.entity_id
_entity_poly.type
_entity_poly.pdbx_seq_one_letter_code
_entity_poly.pdbx_strand_id
1 'polypeptide(L)'
;MSTILPESVKQFVSVYDNLKSENPEDWSNAVHSCRRILQAFADKYYPPNPDGKNEIESGSKKIKVGKKNYINRLILYIESKSKSKNFINIVGSHLDFIGNRIDSIYDASNKGSHSIIKTKEEAERYIIYTYLLIGDLLLLQN
;
A
#
# COMPACT_ATOMS: atom_id res chain seq x y z
N MET A 1 -17.84 9.46 10.27
CA MET A 1 -16.42 9.84 10.11
C MET A 1 -15.49 8.88 10.88
N SER A 2 -15.77 7.56 10.89
CA SER A 2 -15.29 6.76 12.04
C SER A 2 -15.21 5.22 11.84
N THR A 3 -15.20 4.68 10.62
CA THR A 3 -15.16 3.20 10.44
C THR A 3 -13.86 2.62 9.88
N ILE A 4 -13.02 3.39 9.19
CA ILE A 4 -11.73 2.87 8.68
C ILE A 4 -10.61 3.07 9.69
N LEU A 5 -10.55 4.26 10.31
CA LEU A 5 -9.54 4.56 11.33
C LEU A 5 -9.45 3.46 12.40
N PRO A 6 -10.55 2.89 12.93
CA PRO A 6 -10.46 1.81 13.90
C PRO A 6 -9.90 0.51 13.31
N GLU A 7 -10.20 0.17 12.06
CA GLU A 7 -9.85 -1.14 11.50
C GLU A 7 -8.42 -1.15 10.91
N SER A 8 -8.03 -0.10 10.19
CA SER A 8 -6.64 0.05 9.72
C SER A 8 -5.68 0.27 10.89
N VAL A 9 -6.05 1.06 11.90
CA VAL A 9 -5.24 1.21 13.12
C VAL A 9 -5.18 -0.10 13.91
N LYS A 10 -6.27 -0.87 14.03
CA LYS A 10 -6.23 -2.21 14.62
C LYS A 10 -5.31 -3.16 13.83
N GLN A 11 -5.33 -3.12 12.50
CA GLN A 11 -4.41 -3.88 11.66
C GLN A 11 -2.96 -3.46 11.92
N PHE A 12 -2.67 -2.17 12.12
CA PHE A 12 -1.35 -1.70 12.52
C PHE A 12 -0.93 -2.18 13.92
N VAL A 13 -1.86 -2.27 14.88
CA VAL A 13 -1.57 -2.84 16.22
C VAL A 13 -1.18 -4.31 16.10
N SER A 14 -1.93 -5.12 15.34
CA SER A 14 -1.58 -6.53 15.13
C SER A 14 -0.26 -6.71 14.37
N VAL A 15 0.03 -5.81 13.43
CA VAL A 15 1.31 -5.76 12.71
C VAL A 15 2.47 -5.40 13.65
N TYR A 16 2.24 -4.50 14.60
CA TYR A 16 3.21 -4.13 15.63
C TYR A 16 3.47 -5.26 16.64
N ASP A 17 2.46 -6.07 16.96
CA ASP A 17 2.65 -7.25 17.80
C ASP A 17 3.47 -8.34 17.09
N ASN A 18 3.27 -8.55 15.78
CA ASN A 18 4.11 -9.47 14.99
C ASN A 18 5.58 -9.04 14.94
N LEU A 19 5.87 -7.74 15.00
CA LEU A 19 7.25 -7.23 15.08
C LEU A 19 7.94 -7.53 16.42
N LYS A 20 7.20 -7.85 17.48
CA LYS A 20 7.80 -8.28 18.75
C LYS A 20 8.37 -9.69 18.68
N SER A 21 8.02 -10.45 17.64
CA SER A 21 8.58 -11.77 17.38
C SER A 21 10.03 -11.67 16.90
N GLU A 22 10.84 -12.67 17.25
CA GLU A 22 12.18 -12.89 16.70
C GLU A 22 12.16 -13.79 15.45
N ASN A 23 10.98 -14.23 15.02
CA ASN A 23 10.81 -15.09 13.84
C ASN A 23 10.73 -14.27 12.53
N PRO A 24 11.64 -14.48 11.56
CA PRO A 24 11.61 -13.79 10.27
C PRO A 24 10.33 -14.02 9.43
N GLU A 25 9.62 -15.12 9.66
CA GLU A 25 8.34 -15.39 9.02
C GLU A 25 7.26 -14.41 9.49
N ASP A 26 7.24 -14.07 10.78
CA ASP A 26 6.30 -13.11 11.34
C ASP A 26 6.55 -11.70 10.79
N TRP A 27 7.81 -11.35 10.54
CA TRP A 27 8.19 -10.10 9.87
C TRP A 27 7.70 -10.06 8.42
N SER A 28 7.81 -11.18 7.69
CA SER A 28 7.30 -11.29 6.32
C SER A 28 5.78 -11.16 6.29
N ASN A 29 5.08 -11.81 7.25
CA ASN A 29 3.64 -11.67 7.45
C ASN A 29 3.21 -10.24 7.80
N ALA A 30 4.03 -9.51 8.55
CA ALA A 30 3.81 -8.10 8.85
C ALA A 30 3.84 -7.24 7.57
N VAL A 31 4.84 -7.44 6.69
CA VAL A 31 4.92 -6.73 5.39
C VAL A 31 3.77 -7.11 4.46
N HIS A 32 3.35 -8.38 4.43
CA HIS A 32 2.16 -8.79 3.67
C HIS A 32 0.89 -8.08 4.17
N SER A 33 0.82 -7.80 5.47
CA SER A 33 -0.29 -7.03 6.05
C SER A 33 -0.26 -5.57 5.62
N CYS A 34 0.91 -4.94 5.49
CA CYS A 34 1.05 -3.62 4.87
C CYS A 34 0.47 -3.57 3.45
N ARG A 35 0.75 -4.58 2.64
CA ARG A 35 0.17 -4.72 1.30
C ARG A 35 -1.36 -4.73 1.34
N ARG A 36 -1.93 -5.56 2.23
CA ARG A 36 -3.38 -5.69 2.39
C ARG A 36 -4.04 -4.38 2.83
N ILE A 37 -3.39 -3.61 3.70
CA ILE A 37 -3.85 -2.29 4.12
C ILE A 37 -3.95 -1.34 2.92
N LEU A 38 -2.89 -1.24 2.11
CA LEU A 38 -2.88 -0.40 0.91
C LEU A 38 -3.94 -0.85 -0.11
N GLN A 39 -4.10 -2.16 -0.31
CA GLN A 39 -5.13 -2.72 -1.18
C GLN A 39 -6.54 -2.40 -0.69
N ALA A 40 -6.82 -2.55 0.61
CA ALA A 40 -8.12 -2.23 1.18
C ALA A 40 -8.45 -0.73 1.05
N PHE A 41 -7.46 0.13 1.24
CA PHE A 41 -7.62 1.56 0.99
C PHE A 41 -7.95 1.82 -0.49
N ALA A 42 -7.17 1.24 -1.40
CA ALA A 42 -7.40 1.37 -2.84
C ALA A 42 -8.80 0.88 -3.21
N ASP A 43 -9.21 -0.31 -2.78
CA ASP A 43 -10.51 -0.90 -3.08
C ASP A 43 -11.68 -0.04 -2.62
N LYS A 44 -11.50 0.72 -1.54
CA LYS A 44 -12.52 1.63 -1.03
C LYS A 44 -12.59 2.96 -1.79
N TYR A 45 -11.45 3.58 -2.08
CA TYR A 45 -11.40 4.95 -2.62
C TYR A 45 -11.21 5.01 -4.13
N TYR A 46 -10.72 3.93 -4.72
CA TYR A 46 -10.58 3.73 -6.14
C TYR A 46 -10.78 2.23 -6.48
N PRO A 47 -12.04 1.76 -6.50
CA PRO A 47 -12.36 0.36 -6.71
C PRO A 47 -11.72 -0.20 -7.99
N PRO A 48 -11.38 -1.49 -8.02
CA PRO A 48 -10.83 -2.09 -9.22
C PRO A 48 -11.87 -2.12 -10.33
N ASN A 49 -11.39 -2.00 -11.57
CA ASN A 49 -12.24 -2.01 -12.77
C ASN A 49 -13.39 -1.00 -12.73
N PRO A 50 -13.11 0.31 -12.50
CA PRO A 50 -14.13 1.33 -12.65
C PRO A 50 -14.76 1.18 -14.04
N ASP A 51 -16.09 1.14 -14.09
CA ASP A 51 -16.87 0.99 -15.32
C ASP A 51 -16.59 -0.29 -16.12
N GLY A 52 -16.13 -1.35 -15.44
CA GLY A 52 -15.87 -2.67 -16.05
C GLY A 52 -14.59 -2.76 -16.87
N LYS A 53 -13.74 -1.73 -16.87
CA LYS A 53 -12.49 -1.70 -17.64
C LYS A 53 -11.28 -2.02 -16.77
N ASN A 54 -10.43 -2.94 -17.20
CA ASN A 54 -9.18 -3.26 -16.50
C ASN A 54 -8.07 -2.21 -16.72
N GLU A 55 -8.29 -1.25 -17.62
CA GLU A 55 -7.36 -0.18 -17.97
C GLU A 55 -8.11 1.13 -18.20
N ILE A 56 -7.50 2.25 -17.85
CA ILE A 56 -8.00 3.59 -18.16
C ILE A 56 -6.95 4.38 -18.95
N GLU A 57 -7.42 5.35 -19.73
CA GLU A 57 -6.55 6.28 -20.44
C GLU A 57 -6.25 7.49 -19.56
N SER A 58 -4.97 7.76 -19.32
CA SER A 58 -4.50 8.98 -18.67
C SER A 58 -3.48 9.64 -19.59
N GLY A 59 -3.92 10.69 -20.29
CA GLY A 59 -3.15 11.30 -21.38
C GLY A 59 -2.86 10.29 -22.50
N SER A 60 -1.58 10.06 -22.80
CA SER A 60 -1.13 9.10 -23.81
C SER A 60 -0.85 7.69 -23.26
N LYS A 61 -1.08 7.44 -21.97
CA LYS A 61 -0.77 6.17 -21.30
C LYS A 61 -2.03 5.38 -20.97
N LYS A 62 -1.96 4.05 -21.13
CA LYS A 62 -2.93 3.11 -20.59
C LYS A 62 -2.47 2.63 -19.22
N ILE A 63 -3.25 2.91 -18.19
CA ILE A 63 -2.94 2.55 -16.81
C ILE A 63 -3.82 1.39 -16.39
N LYS A 64 -3.20 0.30 -15.92
CA LYS A 64 -3.91 -0.87 -15.40
C LYS A 64 -4.53 -0.58 -14.05
N VAL A 65 -5.83 -0.85 -13.92
CA VAL A 65 -6.66 -0.58 -12.73
C VAL A 65 -7.41 -1.82 -12.22
N GLY A 66 -6.97 -3.03 -12.61
CA GLY A 66 -7.47 -4.28 -12.02
C GLY A 66 -7.09 -4.45 -10.54
N LYS A 67 -7.70 -5.44 -9.87
CA LYS A 67 -7.54 -5.72 -8.42
C LYS A 67 -6.09 -5.72 -7.94
N LYS A 68 -5.18 -6.35 -8.69
CA LYS A 68 -3.75 -6.41 -8.36
C LYS A 68 -2.99 -5.09 -8.49
N ASN A 69 -3.50 -4.13 -9.27
CA ASN A 69 -2.82 -2.87 -9.58
C ASN A 69 -3.22 -1.77 -8.57
N TYR A 70 -3.17 -2.07 -7.27
CA TYR A 70 -3.59 -1.14 -6.22
C TYR A 70 -2.71 0.13 -6.17
N ILE A 71 -1.41 0.01 -6.46
CA ILE A 71 -0.47 1.15 -6.53
C ILE A 71 -0.95 2.16 -7.57
N ASN A 72 -1.19 1.71 -8.82
CA ASN A 72 -1.72 2.56 -9.88
C ASN A 72 -3.05 3.22 -9.47
N ARG A 73 -3.95 2.46 -8.84
CA ARG A 73 -5.24 2.98 -8.37
C ARG A 73 -5.09 4.06 -7.30
N LEU A 74 -4.13 3.90 -6.38
CA LEU A 74 -3.82 4.90 -5.37
C LEU A 74 -3.15 6.15 -5.96
N ILE A 75 -2.28 6.02 -6.97
CA ILE A 75 -1.73 7.16 -7.71
C ILE A 75 -2.85 7.96 -8.37
N LEU A 76 -3.74 7.27 -9.09
CA LEU A 76 -4.90 7.89 -9.74
C LEU A 76 -5.83 8.56 -8.72
N TYR A 77 -6.01 7.95 -7.54
CA TYR A 77 -6.73 8.58 -6.44
C TYR A 77 -6.05 9.89 -5.99
N ILE A 78 -4.73 9.90 -5.77
CA ILE A 78 -3.97 11.10 -5.39
C ILE A 78 -4.11 12.20 -6.45
N GLU A 79 -3.93 11.86 -7.72
CA GLU A 79 -4.08 12.77 -8.85
C GLU A 79 -5.50 13.33 -8.95
N SER A 80 -6.52 12.53 -8.66
CA SER A 80 -7.92 12.96 -8.70
C SER A 80 -8.34 13.88 -7.55
N LYS A 81 -7.63 13.84 -6.42
CA LYS A 81 -8.00 14.56 -5.19
C LYS A 81 -7.14 15.77 -4.88
N SER A 82 -5.90 15.80 -5.35
CA SER A 82 -4.98 16.90 -5.07
C SER A 82 -4.81 17.81 -6.28
N LYS A 83 -4.81 19.13 -6.05
CA LYS A 83 -4.37 20.13 -7.05
C LYS A 83 -2.89 20.50 -6.88
N SER A 84 -2.26 20.08 -5.79
CA SER A 84 -0.87 20.38 -5.47
C SER A 84 0.06 19.42 -6.21
N LYS A 85 0.74 19.92 -7.25
CA LYS A 85 1.74 19.15 -8.00
C LYS A 85 2.84 18.59 -7.09
N ASN A 86 3.30 19.37 -6.10
CA ASN A 86 4.32 18.92 -5.17
C ASN A 86 3.83 17.75 -4.31
N PHE A 87 2.60 17.83 -3.80
CA PHE A 87 2.02 16.74 -3.02
C PHE A 87 1.88 15.47 -3.86
N ILE A 88 1.31 15.59 -5.08
CA ILE A 88 1.18 14.47 -6.02
C ILE A 88 2.52 13.82 -6.29
N ASN A 89 3.55 14.62 -6.60
CA ASN A 89 4.87 14.11 -6.92
C ASN A 89 5.53 13.41 -5.72
N ILE A 90 5.47 14.00 -4.53
CA ILE A 90 6.13 13.45 -3.33
C ILE A 90 5.42 12.17 -2.89
N VAL A 91 4.12 12.24 -2.65
CA VAL A 91 3.35 11.10 -2.12
C VAL A 91 3.25 10.00 -3.18
N GLY A 92 3.07 10.35 -4.45
CA GLY A 92 3.09 9.41 -5.57
C GLY A 92 4.42 8.67 -5.68
N SER A 93 5.56 9.37 -5.59
CA SER A 93 6.89 8.74 -5.65
C SER A 93 7.15 7.83 -4.45
N HIS A 94 6.72 8.24 -3.24
CA HIS A 94 6.82 7.40 -2.05
C HIS A 94 5.98 6.13 -2.19
N LEU A 95 4.73 6.27 -2.66
CA LEU A 95 3.83 5.16 -2.89
C LEU A 95 4.38 4.18 -3.93
N ASP A 96 4.91 4.68 -5.04
CA ASP A 96 5.55 3.85 -6.07
C ASP A 96 6.73 3.07 -5.49
N PHE A 97 7.64 3.76 -4.80
CA PHE A 97 8.83 3.12 -4.23
C PHE A 97 8.48 2.05 -3.21
N ILE A 98 7.62 2.38 -2.23
CA ILE A 98 7.26 1.48 -1.14
C ILE A 98 6.34 0.36 -1.62
N GLY A 99 5.33 0.66 -2.43
CA GLY A 99 4.40 -0.32 -2.97
C GLY A 99 5.13 -1.37 -3.81
N ASN A 100 6.02 -0.96 -4.72
CA ASN A 100 6.78 -1.91 -5.55
C ASN A 100 7.72 -2.79 -4.72
N ARG A 101 8.29 -2.25 -3.63
CA ARG A 101 9.16 -3.00 -2.73
C ARG A 101 8.37 -4.03 -1.92
N ILE A 102 7.20 -3.65 -1.41
CA ILE A 102 6.27 -4.56 -0.74
C ILE A 102 5.82 -5.68 -1.69
N ASP A 103 5.46 -5.36 -2.94
CA ASP A 103 5.07 -6.37 -3.95
C ASP A 103 6.22 -7.32 -4.30
N SER A 104 7.45 -6.81 -4.40
CA SER A 104 8.64 -7.64 -4.66
C SER A 104 8.89 -8.65 -3.54
N ILE A 105 8.70 -8.25 -2.28
CA ILE A 105 8.82 -9.13 -1.12
C ILE A 105 7.71 -10.19 -1.14
N TYR A 106 6.47 -9.77 -1.39
CA TYR A 106 5.33 -10.67 -1.50
C TYR A 106 5.53 -11.72 -2.59
N ASP A 107 5.97 -11.31 -3.78
CA ASP A 107 6.19 -12.19 -4.92
C ASP A 107 7.34 -13.17 -4.67
N ALA A 108 8.41 -12.73 -4.02
CA ALA A 108 9.51 -13.61 -3.64
C ALA A 108 9.08 -14.65 -2.59
N SER A 109 8.23 -14.26 -1.63
CA SER A 109 7.77 -15.15 -0.55
C SER A 109 6.87 -16.25 -1.11
N ASN A 110 5.95 -15.90 -2.03
CA ASN A 110 5.09 -16.88 -2.70
C ASN A 110 5.84 -17.86 -3.62
N LYS A 111 7.07 -17.56 -4.02
CA LYS A 111 7.91 -18.46 -4.82
C LYS A 111 8.74 -19.45 -3.98
N GLY A 112 8.56 -19.46 -2.65
CA GLY A 112 9.27 -20.38 -1.76
C GLY A 112 10.72 -19.98 -1.46
N SER A 113 11.11 -18.75 -1.76
CA SER A 113 12.42 -18.22 -1.36
C SER A 113 12.43 -17.95 0.15
N HIS A 114 13.27 -18.66 0.91
CA HIS A 114 13.43 -18.46 2.37
C HIS A 114 13.62 -16.98 2.74
N SER A 115 13.03 -16.59 3.89
CA SER A 115 13.09 -15.29 4.59
C SER A 115 13.71 -14.12 3.78
N ILE A 116 12.88 -13.49 2.95
CA ILE A 116 13.30 -12.32 2.15
C ILE A 116 13.56 -11.12 3.05
N ILE A 117 12.75 -10.98 4.10
CA ILE A 117 13.01 -10.02 5.17
C ILE A 117 14.06 -10.62 6.10
N LYS A 118 15.25 -10.02 6.07
CA LYS A 118 16.40 -10.55 6.81
C LYS A 118 16.52 -9.98 8.22
N THR A 119 15.91 -8.82 8.47
CA THR A 119 16.01 -8.15 9.77
C THR A 119 14.69 -7.53 10.18
N LYS A 120 14.51 -7.40 11.49
CA LYS A 120 13.35 -6.75 12.10
C LYS A 120 13.25 -5.28 11.68
N GLU A 121 14.38 -4.57 11.62
CA GLU A 121 14.43 -3.15 11.27
C GLU A 121 13.96 -2.90 9.85
N GLU A 122 14.20 -3.86 8.94
CA GLU A 122 13.64 -3.78 7.59
C GLU A 122 12.10 -3.88 7.61
N ALA A 123 11.55 -4.81 8.38
CA ALA A 123 10.10 -4.95 8.55
C ALA A 123 9.46 -3.71 9.19
N GLU A 124 10.04 -3.21 10.28
CA GLU A 124 9.60 -1.99 10.98
C GLU A 124 9.52 -0.80 10.04
N ARG A 125 10.51 -0.68 9.16
CA ARG A 125 10.58 0.43 8.20
C ARG A 125 9.42 0.40 7.20
N TYR A 126 9.05 -0.76 6.66
CA TYR A 126 7.87 -0.85 5.77
C TYR A 126 6.58 -0.50 6.49
N ILE A 127 6.47 -0.87 7.76
CA ILE A 127 5.28 -0.59 8.57
C ILE A 127 5.16 0.92 8.81
N ILE A 128 6.25 1.58 9.21
CA ILE A 128 6.29 3.04 9.38
C ILE A 128 5.97 3.74 8.06
N TYR A 129 6.57 3.32 6.94
CA TYR A 129 6.28 3.92 5.65
C TYR A 129 4.83 3.72 5.21
N THR A 130 4.27 2.54 5.45
CA THR A 130 2.85 2.27 5.16
C THR A 130 1.94 3.14 6.03
N TYR A 131 2.29 3.34 7.30
CA TYR A 131 1.54 4.21 8.22
C TYR A 131 1.54 5.66 7.72
N LEU A 132 2.71 6.19 7.35
CA LEU A 132 2.84 7.55 6.81
C LEU A 132 2.06 7.72 5.50
N LEU A 133 2.19 6.77 4.57
CA LEU A 133 1.42 6.77 3.32
C LEU A 133 -0.09 6.78 3.55
N ILE A 134 -0.58 5.97 4.48
CA ILE A 134 -2.00 5.97 4.85
C ILE A 134 -2.41 7.33 5.44
N GLY A 135 -1.56 7.94 6.26
CA GLY A 135 -1.76 9.30 6.76
C GLY A 135 -1.93 10.31 5.62
N ASP A 136 -1.00 10.32 4.67
CA ASP A 136 -1.04 11.21 3.49
C ASP A 136 -2.30 10.97 2.64
N LEU A 137 -2.66 9.71 2.42
CA LEU A 137 -3.86 9.34 1.66
C LEU A 137 -5.16 9.75 2.38
N LEU A 138 -5.20 9.67 3.71
CA LEU A 138 -6.35 10.09 4.51
C LEU A 138 -6.61 11.60 4.40
N LEU A 139 -5.56 12.42 4.26
CA LEU A 139 -5.70 13.87 4.09
C LEU A 139 -6.47 14.24 2.82
N LEU A 140 -6.48 13.36 1.81
CA LEU A 140 -7.19 13.54 0.54
C LEU A 140 -8.67 13.12 0.56
N GLN A 141 -9.16 12.60 1.69
CA GLN A 141 -10.56 12.17 1.81
C GLN A 141 -11.53 13.34 1.99
N ASN A 142 -11.02 14.52 2.31
CA ASN A 142 -11.79 15.74 2.54
C ASN A 142 -12.11 16.47 1.22
#